data_AF-A0A139QPV9-F1
#
_entry.id   AF-A0A139QPV9-F1
#
_cell.length_a   1.000
_cell.length_b   1.000
_cell.length_c   1.000
_cell.angle_alpha   90.00
_cell.angle_beta   90.00
_cell.angle_gamma   90.00
#
_symmetry.space_group_name_H-M   'P 1'
#
loop_
_entity.id
_entity.type
_entity.pdbx_description
1 polymer ?
#
loop_
_entity_poly.entity_id
_entity_poly.type
_entity_poly.pdbx_seq_one_letter_code
_entity_poly.pdbx_strand_id
1 'polypeptide(L)'
;MDYVAFSYYMSWTVSDTGDEWLEYDEEANHGDNPFLQKSDWGWQIDPVGVRWAMNWMWDRWHKPMFIVENGFGAYDELTPEHEVHDDYRIAYFQGHIQAMERAVALDGIPLIGYLPWSGIDIVSASTGEMLKRYGFIYVDLDDMGQGSGTRYRKDSFKWYQQVIASNGEDLG
;
A
#
# COMPACT_ATOMS: atom_id res chain seq x y z
N MET A 1 15.73 -19.85 -1.18
CA MET A 1 14.45 -19.16 -0.92
C MET A 1 13.39 -19.83 -1.78
N ASP A 2 12.24 -20.17 -1.19
CA ASP A 2 11.19 -20.94 -1.87
C ASP A 2 10.17 -20.04 -2.60
N TYR A 3 10.06 -18.78 -2.18
CA TYR A 3 9.17 -17.76 -2.73
C TYR A 3 9.83 -16.37 -2.62
N VAL A 4 9.23 -15.38 -3.27
CA VAL A 4 9.62 -13.97 -3.18
C VAL A 4 8.59 -13.22 -2.34
N ALA A 5 8.98 -12.81 -1.13
CA ALA A 5 8.22 -11.86 -0.34
C ALA A 5 8.66 -10.44 -0.69
N PHE A 6 7.70 -9.54 -0.93
CA PHE A 6 8.00 -8.13 -1.20
C PHE A 6 6.93 -7.20 -0.65
N SER A 7 7.34 -5.95 -0.44
CA SER A 7 6.45 -4.82 -0.17
C SER A 7 6.23 -4.03 -1.45
N TYR A 8 5.03 -3.49 -1.63
CA TYR A 8 4.71 -2.59 -2.72
C TYR A 8 3.89 -1.41 -2.22
N TYR A 9 4.35 -0.20 -2.50
CA TYR A 9 3.63 1.03 -2.11
C TYR A 9 3.52 2.04 -3.25
N MET A 10 4.56 2.12 -4.08
CA MET A 10 4.73 3.13 -5.12
C MET A 10 5.69 2.63 -6.21
N SER A 11 5.73 3.36 -7.31
CA SER A 11 6.73 3.26 -8.38
C SER A 11 7.52 4.57 -8.49
N TRP A 12 8.64 4.53 -9.19
CA TRP A 12 9.42 5.72 -9.56
C TRP A 12 9.57 5.85 -11.07
N THR A 13 9.78 7.07 -11.53
CA THR A 13 10.40 7.31 -12.84
C THR A 13 11.86 7.67 -12.63
N VAL A 14 12.70 7.34 -13.60
CA VAL A 14 14.12 7.70 -13.57
C VAL A 14 14.47 8.50 -14.81
N SER A 15 15.29 9.53 -14.64
CA SER A 15 15.84 10.32 -15.75
C SER A 15 17.37 10.37 -15.68
N ASP A 16 17.98 10.54 -16.85
CA ASP A 16 19.41 10.82 -16.97
C ASP A 16 19.75 12.15 -16.26
N THR A 17 20.77 12.11 -15.41
CA THR A 17 21.28 13.25 -14.64
C THR A 17 22.50 13.90 -15.31
N GLY A 18 22.95 13.36 -16.46
CA GLY A 18 24.17 13.81 -17.13
C GLY A 18 25.44 13.27 -16.48
N ASP A 19 25.32 12.25 -15.61
CA ASP A 19 26.46 11.51 -15.09
C ASP A 19 27.16 10.73 -16.20
N GLU A 20 28.47 10.95 -16.38
CA GLU A 20 29.25 10.35 -17.46
C GLU A 20 29.31 8.82 -17.35
N TRP A 21 29.20 8.30 -16.14
CA TRP A 21 29.32 6.87 -15.84
C TRP A 21 27.96 6.16 -15.82
N LEU A 22 26.86 6.88 -16.00
CA LEU A 22 25.48 6.40 -15.91
C LEU A 22 25.23 5.65 -14.60
N GLU A 23 25.84 6.12 -13.51
CA GLU A 23 25.60 5.57 -12.18
C GLU A 23 24.18 5.90 -11.71
N TYR A 24 23.56 4.95 -11.01
CA TYR A 24 22.24 5.13 -10.41
C TYR A 24 22.38 5.70 -8.99
N ASP A 25 21.86 6.90 -8.81
CA ASP A 25 21.69 7.61 -7.55
C ASP A 25 20.19 7.79 -7.30
N GLU A 26 19.69 7.18 -6.23
CA GLU A 26 18.26 7.18 -5.89
C GLU A 26 17.71 8.59 -5.67
N GLU A 27 18.47 9.49 -5.05
CA GLU A 27 18.00 10.85 -4.76
C GLU A 27 18.04 11.73 -6.01
N ALA A 28 19.01 11.52 -6.89
CA ALA A 28 19.21 12.35 -8.07
C ALA A 28 18.43 11.87 -9.30
N ASN A 29 18.27 10.56 -9.48
CA ASN A 29 17.61 10.01 -10.67
C ASN A 29 16.10 9.91 -10.53
N HIS A 30 15.56 9.76 -9.31
CA HIS A 30 14.13 9.64 -9.11
C HIS A 30 13.39 10.92 -9.46
N GLY A 31 12.33 10.76 -10.24
CA GLY A 31 11.44 11.83 -10.65
C GLY A 31 9.98 11.48 -10.47
N ASP A 32 9.18 12.54 -10.47
CA ASP A 32 7.73 12.47 -10.41
C ASP A 32 7.16 11.96 -11.72
N ASN A 33 6.20 11.04 -11.62
CA ASN A 33 5.38 10.62 -12.73
C ASN A 33 4.17 11.57 -12.86
N PRO A 34 4.08 12.40 -13.92
CA PRO A 34 2.99 13.37 -14.07
C PRO A 34 1.61 12.72 -14.30
N PHE A 35 1.56 11.40 -14.52
CA PHE A 35 0.33 10.64 -14.71
C PHE A 35 -0.22 10.04 -13.41
N LEU A 36 0.51 10.12 -12.30
CA LEU A 36 0.14 9.52 -11.03
C LEU A 36 -0.20 10.58 -9.98
N GLN A 37 -1.19 10.27 -9.15
CA GLN A 37 -1.46 11.01 -7.93
C GLN A 37 -0.45 10.62 -6.84
N LYS A 38 -0.39 11.42 -5.78
CA LYS A 38 0.46 11.19 -4.61
C LYS A 38 -0.33 11.28 -3.31
N SER A 39 0.10 10.53 -2.31
CA SER A 39 -0.31 10.73 -0.92
C SER A 39 0.23 12.06 -0.37
N ASP A 40 -0.24 12.45 0.82
CA ASP A 40 0.27 13.64 1.53
C ASP A 40 1.76 13.52 1.91
N TRP A 41 2.31 12.30 1.91
CA TRP A 41 3.75 12.04 2.11
C TRP A 41 4.52 11.91 0.79
N GLY A 42 3.93 12.31 -0.34
CA GLY A 42 4.60 12.33 -1.64
C GLY A 42 4.72 10.97 -2.32
N TRP A 43 4.21 9.89 -1.71
CA TRP A 43 4.27 8.54 -2.29
C TRP A 43 3.30 8.42 -3.47
N GLN A 44 3.80 8.02 -4.63
CA GLN A 44 3.02 7.90 -5.86
C GLN A 44 2.07 6.71 -5.78
N ILE A 45 0.81 6.91 -6.16
CA ILE A 45 -0.23 5.89 -6.14
C ILE A 45 -0.27 5.21 -7.52
N ASP A 46 0.41 4.07 -7.65
CA ASP A 46 0.46 3.29 -8.89
C ASP A 46 -0.08 1.86 -8.69
N PRO A 47 -1.39 1.64 -8.77
CA PRO A 47 -1.93 0.29 -8.68
C PRO A 47 -1.46 -0.60 -9.84
N VAL A 48 -1.19 -0.06 -11.04
CA VAL A 48 -0.75 -0.89 -12.18
C VAL A 48 0.68 -1.37 -11.99
N GLY A 49 1.51 -0.58 -11.32
CA GLY A 49 2.90 -0.92 -11.03
C GLY A 49 3.07 -2.18 -10.18
N VAL A 50 2.11 -2.58 -9.33
CA VAL A 50 2.20 -3.87 -8.61
C VAL A 50 2.15 -5.05 -9.58
N ARG A 51 1.27 -4.99 -10.59
CA ARG A 51 1.19 -6.01 -11.64
C ARG A 51 2.47 -6.04 -12.48
N TRP A 52 3.03 -4.87 -12.79
CA TRP A 52 4.31 -4.78 -13.50
C TRP A 52 5.43 -5.42 -12.67
N ALA A 53 5.53 -5.09 -11.38
CA ALA A 53 6.55 -5.62 -10.48
C ALA A 53 6.44 -7.15 -10.35
N MET A 54 5.21 -7.66 -10.22
CA MET A 54 4.96 -9.11 -10.22
C MET A 54 5.48 -9.75 -11.52
N ASN A 55 5.10 -9.25 -12.70
CA ASN A 55 5.60 -9.81 -13.96
C ASN A 55 7.13 -9.77 -14.05
N TRP A 56 7.76 -8.64 -13.70
CA TRP A 56 9.22 -8.52 -13.73
C TRP A 56 9.92 -9.54 -12.83
N MET A 57 9.41 -9.73 -11.61
CA MET A 57 9.96 -10.71 -10.67
C MET A 57 9.69 -12.16 -11.12
N TRP A 58 8.53 -12.42 -11.71
CA TRP A 58 8.17 -13.74 -12.23
C TRP A 58 9.08 -14.13 -13.39
N ASP A 59 9.21 -13.27 -14.39
CA ASP A 59 10.06 -13.48 -15.57
C ASP A 59 11.53 -13.73 -15.16
N ARG A 60 11.97 -13.08 -14.08
CA ARG A 60 13.33 -13.19 -13.58
C ARG A 60 13.58 -14.45 -12.77
N TRP A 61 12.67 -14.82 -11.88
CA TRP A 61 12.95 -15.84 -10.84
C TRP A 61 12.09 -17.09 -10.93
N HIS A 62 10.92 -17.02 -11.58
CA HIS A 62 9.96 -18.13 -11.68
C HIS A 62 9.65 -18.76 -10.32
N LYS A 63 9.42 -17.90 -9.31
CA LYS A 63 9.07 -18.30 -7.93
C LYS A 63 7.70 -17.74 -7.55
N PRO A 64 6.92 -18.48 -6.74
CA PRO A 64 5.72 -17.94 -6.13
C PRO A 64 6.00 -16.65 -5.37
N MET A 65 5.00 -15.79 -5.29
CA MET A 65 5.09 -14.48 -4.66
C MET A 65 4.28 -14.40 -3.38
N PHE A 66 4.68 -13.53 -2.47
CA PHE A 66 3.90 -13.17 -1.30
C PHE A 66 4.01 -11.67 -1.10
N ILE A 67 2.91 -10.93 -1.26
CA ILE A 67 2.91 -9.50 -0.96
C ILE A 67 2.69 -9.36 0.53
N VAL A 68 3.77 -9.05 1.24
CA VAL A 68 3.81 -9.00 2.70
C VAL A 68 3.57 -7.60 3.24
N GLU A 69 3.62 -6.59 2.38
CA GLU A 69 3.18 -5.24 2.71
C GLU A 69 2.61 -4.51 1.50
N ASN A 70 1.51 -3.80 1.75
CA ASN A 70 0.95 -2.74 0.90
C ASN A 70 0.07 -1.88 1.79
N GLY A 71 0.02 -0.57 1.56
CA GLY A 71 -0.78 0.29 2.43
C GLY A 71 -0.77 1.76 2.05
N PHE A 72 -1.77 2.47 2.54
CA PHE A 72 -1.95 3.89 2.28
C PHE A 72 -1.90 4.68 3.59
N GLY A 73 -0.80 5.39 3.79
CA GLY A 73 -0.61 6.31 4.90
C GLY A 73 -1.32 7.62 4.61
N ALA A 74 -2.30 7.98 5.43
CA ALA A 74 -3.10 9.18 5.30
C ALA A 74 -3.53 9.69 6.68
N TYR A 75 -3.96 10.95 6.74
CA TYR A 75 -4.62 11.49 7.92
C TYR A 75 -6.04 10.92 8.03
N ASP A 76 -6.40 10.46 9.23
CA ASP A 76 -7.79 10.14 9.56
C ASP A 76 -8.36 11.17 10.53
N GLU A 77 -9.67 11.39 10.43
CA GLU A 77 -10.45 12.17 11.40
C GLU A 77 -11.41 11.22 12.13
N LEU A 78 -11.39 11.24 13.47
CA LEU A 78 -12.35 10.52 14.31
C LEU A 78 -13.57 11.41 14.55
N THR A 79 -14.74 10.99 14.08
CA THR A 79 -15.99 11.73 14.26
C THR A 79 -16.46 11.71 15.74
N PRO A 80 -17.36 12.62 16.16
CA PRO A 80 -17.98 12.56 17.48
C PRO A 80 -18.71 11.23 17.78
N GLU A 81 -19.15 10.52 16.74
CA GLU A 81 -19.79 9.20 16.80
C GLU A 81 -18.79 8.04 16.90
N HIS A 82 -17.48 8.34 16.95
CA HIS A 82 -16.36 7.38 16.95
C HIS A 82 -16.23 6.55 15.67
N GLU A 83 -16.49 7.19 14.53
CA GLU A 83 -16.33 6.60 13.20
C GLU A 83 -15.17 7.27 12.46
N VAL A 84 -14.59 6.56 11.50
CA VAL A 84 -13.55 7.08 10.61
C VAL A 84 -13.94 6.68 9.18
N HIS A 85 -14.23 7.68 8.37
CA HIS A 85 -14.62 7.52 6.97
C HIS A 85 -13.39 7.62 6.08
N ASP A 86 -12.82 6.47 5.72
CA ASP A 86 -11.55 6.34 5.03
C ASP A 86 -11.67 5.79 3.60
N ASP A 87 -12.60 6.35 2.83
CA ASP A 87 -12.84 5.98 1.42
C ASP A 87 -11.59 6.07 0.55
N TYR A 88 -10.68 7.00 0.84
CA TYR A 88 -9.39 7.13 0.15
C TYR A 88 -8.50 5.89 0.33
N ARG A 89 -8.55 5.25 1.51
CA ARG A 89 -7.78 4.04 1.82
C ARG A 89 -8.41 2.83 1.13
N ILE A 90 -9.74 2.76 1.13
CA ILE A 90 -10.50 1.76 0.38
C ILE A 90 -10.15 1.86 -1.12
N ALA A 91 -10.24 3.05 -1.72
CA ALA A 91 -9.94 3.27 -3.13
C ALA A 91 -8.50 2.87 -3.50
N TYR A 92 -7.53 3.19 -2.64
CA TYR A 92 -6.14 2.75 -2.83
C TYR A 92 -6.06 1.22 -2.92
N PHE A 93 -6.62 0.51 -1.95
CA PHE A 93 -6.54 -0.95 -1.91
C PHE A 93 -7.34 -1.61 -3.02
N GLN A 94 -8.53 -1.11 -3.36
CA GLN A 94 -9.32 -1.60 -4.50
C GLN A 94 -8.48 -1.64 -5.78
N GLY A 95 -7.79 -0.54 -6.10
CA GLY A 95 -6.95 -0.47 -7.30
C GLY A 95 -5.82 -1.49 -7.31
N HIS A 96 -5.12 -1.65 -6.17
CA HIS A 96 -4.01 -2.60 -6.05
C HIS A 96 -4.49 -4.06 -6.08
N ILE A 97 -5.60 -4.38 -5.41
CA ILE A 97 -6.18 -5.72 -5.39
C ILE A 97 -6.63 -6.14 -6.79
N GLN A 98 -7.31 -5.25 -7.53
CA GLN A 98 -7.69 -5.51 -8.92
C GLN A 98 -6.46 -5.76 -9.82
N ALA A 99 -5.36 -5.03 -9.60
CA ALA A 99 -4.14 -5.22 -10.38
C ALA A 99 -3.44 -6.55 -10.04
N MET A 100 -3.39 -6.93 -8.76
CA MET A 100 -2.88 -8.24 -8.31
C MET A 100 -3.73 -9.40 -8.85
N GLU A 101 -5.06 -9.26 -8.80
CA GLU A 101 -5.99 -10.25 -9.35
C GLU A 101 -5.73 -10.47 -10.85
N ARG A 102 -5.56 -9.39 -11.62
CA ARG A 102 -5.18 -9.48 -13.04
C ARG A 102 -3.83 -10.17 -13.25
N ALA A 103 -2.85 -9.94 -12.38
CA ALA A 103 -1.56 -10.63 -12.43
C ALA A 103 -1.71 -12.14 -12.23
N VAL A 104 -2.59 -12.55 -11.32
CA VAL A 104 -2.88 -13.98 -11.08
C VAL A 104 -3.69 -14.57 -12.24
N ALA A 105 -4.83 -13.95 -12.58
CA ALA A 105 -5.82 -14.51 -13.49
C ALA A 105 -5.42 -14.43 -14.97
N LEU A 106 -4.75 -13.36 -15.38
CA LEU A 106 -4.39 -13.12 -16.79
C LEU A 106 -2.93 -13.48 -17.08
N ASP A 107 -2.02 -13.16 -16.15
CA ASP A 107 -0.57 -13.38 -16.36
C ASP A 107 -0.10 -14.74 -15.80
N GLY A 108 -0.93 -15.43 -15.02
CA GLY A 108 -0.66 -16.77 -14.51
C GLY A 108 0.36 -16.81 -13.36
N ILE A 109 0.57 -15.69 -12.67
CA ILE A 109 1.57 -15.59 -11.62
C ILE A 109 1.05 -16.23 -10.31
N PRO A 110 1.75 -17.22 -9.74
CA PRO A 110 1.35 -17.82 -8.46
C PRO A 110 1.59 -16.86 -7.29
N LEU A 111 0.51 -16.34 -6.73
CA LEU A 111 0.52 -15.50 -5.52
C LEU A 111 0.03 -16.31 -4.32
N ILE A 112 0.86 -16.43 -3.28
CA ILE A 112 0.56 -17.13 -2.03
C ILE A 112 -0.53 -16.39 -1.24
N GLY A 113 -0.44 -15.06 -1.22
CA GLY A 113 -1.36 -14.23 -0.46
C GLY A 113 -0.96 -12.76 -0.47
N TYR A 114 -1.75 -11.98 0.26
CA TYR A 114 -1.64 -10.54 0.35
C TYR A 114 -1.89 -10.08 1.79
N LEU A 115 -0.93 -9.34 2.35
CA LEU A 115 -1.00 -8.78 3.70
C LEU A 115 -0.85 -7.25 3.62
N PRO A 116 -1.90 -6.48 3.93
CA PRO A 116 -1.76 -5.06 4.17
C PRO A 116 -0.75 -4.80 5.29
N TRP A 117 0.05 -3.74 5.16
CA TRP A 117 1.16 -3.43 6.07
C TRP A 117 0.76 -3.43 7.54
N SER A 118 -0.40 -2.86 7.87
CA SER A 118 -0.93 -2.95 9.21
C SER A 118 -2.45 -2.98 9.23
N GLY A 119 -3.03 -3.93 9.96
CA GLY A 119 -4.47 -3.98 10.23
C GLY A 119 -4.93 -2.98 11.30
N ILE A 120 -4.01 -2.40 12.06
CA ILE A 120 -4.27 -1.46 13.17
C ILE A 120 -3.32 -0.26 13.07
N ASP A 121 -3.73 0.92 13.52
CA ASP A 121 -2.82 2.05 13.57
C ASP A 121 -1.62 1.77 14.48
N ILE A 122 -0.45 2.10 13.95
CA ILE A 122 0.87 1.96 14.58
C ILE A 122 1.68 3.22 14.28
N VAL A 123 2.76 3.42 15.05
CA VAL A 123 3.74 4.48 14.78
C VAL A 123 4.42 4.19 13.44
N SER A 124 4.41 5.16 12.52
CA SER A 124 4.99 5.02 11.19
C SER A 124 6.51 4.79 11.25
N ALA A 125 7.03 3.98 10.33
CA ALA A 125 8.47 3.70 10.29
C ALA A 125 9.30 4.90 9.81
N SER A 126 8.84 5.59 8.76
CA SER A 126 9.62 6.64 8.10
C SER A 126 9.73 7.93 8.92
N THR A 127 8.68 8.27 9.65
CA THR A 127 8.52 9.59 10.28
C THR A 127 8.23 9.52 11.78
N GLY A 128 7.96 8.33 12.33
CA GLY A 128 7.64 8.19 13.75
C GLY A 128 6.28 8.76 14.13
N GLU A 129 5.36 8.86 13.16
CA GLU A 129 4.07 9.54 13.31
C GLU A 129 2.95 8.54 13.59
N MET A 130 2.08 8.85 14.56
CA MET A 130 0.75 8.28 14.70
C MET A 130 -0.24 8.91 13.74
N LEU A 131 -0.05 10.18 13.36
CA LEU A 131 -0.92 10.88 12.40
C LEU A 131 -0.90 10.27 11.00
N LYS A 132 0.20 9.61 10.62
CA LYS A 132 0.30 8.83 9.38
C LYS A 132 -0.32 7.45 9.57
N ARG A 133 -1.64 7.36 9.42
CA ARG A 133 -2.43 6.16 9.76
C ARG A 133 -2.57 5.21 8.58
N TYR A 134 -2.48 3.92 8.88
CA TYR A 134 -2.54 2.83 7.89
C TYR A 134 -3.64 1.80 8.19
N GLY A 135 -4.04 1.67 9.46
CA GLY A 135 -4.84 0.53 9.92
C GLY A 135 -6.26 0.54 9.38
N PHE A 136 -6.90 -0.62 9.44
CA PHE A 136 -8.37 -0.73 9.39
C PHE A 136 -9.00 -0.48 10.78
N ILE A 137 -8.17 -0.51 11.82
CA ILE A 137 -8.54 -0.23 13.21
C ILE A 137 -7.84 1.05 13.64
N TYR A 138 -8.61 2.10 13.92
CA TYR A 138 -8.13 3.35 14.47
C TYR A 138 -7.69 3.16 15.92
N VAL A 139 -6.57 3.78 16.31
CA VAL A 139 -6.13 3.87 17.71
C VAL A 139 -6.15 5.32 18.14
N ASP A 140 -6.91 5.62 19.20
CA ASP A 140 -7.04 6.95 19.79
C ASP A 140 -5.77 7.34 20.55
N LEU A 141 -4.73 7.65 19.78
CA LEU A 141 -3.45 8.21 20.18
C LEU A 141 -2.98 9.20 19.11
N ASP A 142 -2.40 10.31 19.54
CA ASP A 142 -1.69 11.28 18.70
C ASP A 142 -0.16 11.11 18.77
N ASP A 143 0.58 11.96 18.04
CA ASP A 143 2.05 11.94 18.00
C ASP A 143 2.72 12.26 19.34
N MET A 144 2.00 12.93 20.25
CA MET A 144 2.46 13.23 21.60
C MET A 144 2.13 12.12 22.60
N GLY A 145 1.55 11.01 22.12
CA GLY A 145 1.08 9.88 22.93
C GLY A 145 -0.15 10.21 23.78
N GLN A 146 -0.89 11.26 23.43
CA GLN A 146 -2.13 11.64 24.10
C GLN A 146 -3.32 10.95 23.43
N GLY A 147 -4.34 10.60 24.23
CA GLY A 147 -5.54 9.90 23.80
C GLY A 147 -5.89 8.76 24.75
N SER A 148 -7.06 8.15 24.57
CA SER A 148 -7.53 7.06 25.43
C SER A 148 -6.86 5.71 25.13
N GLY A 149 -6.22 5.57 23.96
CA GLY A 149 -5.79 4.28 23.43
C GLY A 149 -6.94 3.36 23.02
N THR A 150 -8.18 3.84 22.97
CA THR A 150 -9.33 3.05 22.53
C THR A 150 -9.20 2.70 21.05
N ARG A 151 -9.73 1.53 20.68
CA ARG A 151 -9.71 1.04 19.29
C ARG A 151 -11.09 1.20 18.67
N TYR A 152 -11.15 1.81 17.50
CA TYR A 152 -12.37 1.99 16.71
C TYR A 152 -12.21 1.34 15.34
N ARG A 153 -13.30 0.78 14.81
CA ARG A 153 -13.29 0.23 13.45
C ARG A 153 -13.50 1.37 12.47
N LYS A 154 -12.63 1.50 11.49
CA LYS A 154 -12.83 2.41 10.35
C LYS A 154 -13.81 1.77 9.35
N ASP A 155 -14.28 2.53 8.38
CA ASP A 155 -15.13 1.97 7.32
C ASP A 155 -14.42 0.86 6.53
N SER A 156 -13.12 1.06 6.28
CA SER A 156 -12.24 0.06 5.67
C SER A 156 -12.17 -1.27 6.42
N PHE A 157 -12.51 -1.33 7.72
CA PHE A 157 -12.59 -2.59 8.47
C PHE A 157 -13.65 -3.53 7.90
N LYS A 158 -14.88 -3.02 7.73
CA LYS A 158 -16.00 -3.82 7.23
C LYS A 158 -15.78 -4.13 5.75
N TRP A 159 -15.26 -3.16 5.00
CA TRP A 159 -14.88 -3.37 3.61
C TRP A 159 -13.86 -4.51 3.47
N TYR A 160 -12.74 -4.49 4.22
CA TYR A 160 -11.73 -5.54 4.09
C TYR A 160 -12.22 -6.90 4.59
N GLN A 161 -13.11 -6.91 5.59
CA GLN A 161 -13.83 -8.13 5.99
C GLN A 161 -14.63 -8.73 4.83
N GLN A 162 -15.33 -7.90 4.04
CA GLN A 162 -16.09 -8.33 2.87
C GLN A 162 -15.15 -8.84 1.76
N VAL A 163 -14.05 -8.14 1.50
CA VAL A 163 -13.01 -8.57 0.53
C VAL A 163 -12.50 -9.98 0.87
N ILE A 164 -12.18 -10.24 2.14
CA ILE A 164 -11.73 -11.57 2.57
C ILE A 164 -12.86 -12.61 2.41
N ALA A 165 -14.08 -12.27 2.83
CA ALA A 165 -15.22 -13.18 2.78
C ALA A 165 -15.62 -13.56 1.33
N SER A 166 -15.41 -12.63 0.39
CA SER A 166 -15.65 -12.83 -1.04
C SER A 166 -14.44 -13.39 -1.80
N ASN A 167 -13.31 -13.60 -1.11
CA ASN A 167 -12.03 -13.96 -1.74
C ASN A 167 -11.62 -12.98 -2.85
N GLY A 168 -11.89 -11.68 -2.66
CA GLY A 168 -11.53 -10.61 -3.59
C GLY A 168 -12.55 -10.35 -4.71
N GLU A 169 -13.61 -11.14 -4.82
CA GLU A 169 -14.63 -10.98 -5.88
C GLU A 169 -15.53 -9.75 -5.66
N ASP A 170 -15.72 -9.35 -4.41
CA ASP A 170 -16.48 -8.16 -4.02
C ASP A 170 -15.55 -7.18 -3.33
N LEU A 171 -15.26 -6.09 -4.03
CA LEU A 171 -14.41 -5.00 -3.54
C LEU A 171 -15.22 -3.76 -3.17
N GLY A 172 -16.56 -3.83 -3.10
CA GLY A 172 -17.45 -2.69 -2.88
C GLY A 172 -17.94 -2.01 -4.14
#